data_AF-A0A0G1FQI9-F1
#
_entry.id   AF-A0A0G1FQI9-F1
#
_cell.length_a   1.000
_cell.length_b   1.000
_cell.length_c   1.000
_cell.angle_alpha   90.00
_cell.angle_beta   90.00
_cell.angle_gamma   90.00
#
_symmetry.space_group_name_H-M   'P 1'
#
loop_
_entity.id
_entity.type
_entity.pdbx_description
1 polymer ?
#
loop_
_entity_poly.entity_id
_entity_poly.type
_entity_poly.pdbx_seq_one_letter_code
_entity_poly.pdbx_strand_id
1 'polypeptide(L)'
;MKLYIDTSDSDKSQKPLETIDKTLKKQGKTAHDISEIEINEGPGSFTGLRIGAAIANALGWALKIPVNGQDVSKKPITPKYK
;
A
#
# COMPACT_ATOMS: atom_id res chain seq x y z
N MET A 1 -9.93 6.62 6.55
CA MET A 1 -9.37 7.21 5.30
C MET A 1 -8.88 6.09 4.42
N LYS A 2 -9.08 6.15 3.09
CA LYS A 2 -8.45 5.22 2.15
C LYS A 2 -7.04 5.69 1.78
N LEU A 3 -6.05 4.80 1.83
CA LEU A 3 -4.68 5.08 1.40
C LEU A 3 -4.39 4.35 0.08
N TYR A 4 -3.99 5.07 -0.95
CA TYR A 4 -3.54 4.49 -2.21
C TYR A 4 -2.02 4.45 -2.28
N ILE A 5 -1.42 3.28 -2.55
CA ILE A 5 0.03 3.12 -2.69
C ILE A 5 0.38 3.00 -4.17
N ASP A 6 1.11 4.00 -4.67
CA ASP A 6 1.65 4.02 -6.03
C ASP A 6 3.19 3.99 -6.00
N THR A 7 3.75 3.01 -6.70
CA THR A 7 5.20 2.76 -6.80
C THR A 7 5.70 2.86 -8.24
N SER A 8 4.93 3.41 -9.18
CA SER A 8 5.35 3.51 -10.60
C SER A 8 6.36 4.62 -10.88
N ASP A 9 6.52 5.57 -9.95
CA ASP A 9 7.35 6.77 -10.10
C ASP A 9 8.72 6.56 -9.42
N SER A 10 9.82 6.87 -10.10
CA SER A 10 11.19 6.52 -9.68
C SER A 10 11.59 7.17 -8.35
N ASP A 11 11.09 8.37 -8.05
CA ASP A 11 11.35 9.05 -6.77
C ASP A 11 10.51 8.48 -5.62
N LYS A 12 9.27 8.04 -5.89
CA LYS A 12 8.38 7.44 -4.88
C LYS A 12 8.75 5.98 -4.58
N SER A 13 9.34 5.30 -5.55
CA SER A 13 9.81 3.91 -5.43
C SER A 13 10.98 3.76 -4.44
N GLN A 14 11.77 4.81 -4.19
CA GLN A 14 12.93 4.73 -3.29
C GLN A 14 12.53 4.85 -1.81
N LYS A 15 11.46 5.61 -1.51
CA LYS A 15 11.07 5.96 -0.13
C LYS A 15 9.54 5.91 0.08
N PRO A 16 8.88 4.77 -0.20
CA PRO A 16 7.42 4.68 -0.12
C PRO A 16 6.88 4.92 1.30
N LEU A 17 7.56 4.42 2.33
CA LEU A 17 7.12 4.62 3.72
C LEU A 17 7.23 6.09 4.18
N GLU A 18 8.31 6.79 3.79
CA GLU A 18 8.45 8.23 4.09
C GLU A 18 7.35 9.05 3.41
N THR A 19 6.97 8.66 2.20
CA THR A 19 5.90 9.32 1.44
C THR A 19 4.54 9.12 2.10
N ILE A 20 4.26 7.91 2.58
CA ILE A 20 3.04 7.59 3.35
C ILE A 20 3.00 8.42 4.64
N ASP A 21 4.07 8.43 5.42
CA ASP A 21 4.15 9.18 6.68
C ASP A 21 3.97 10.69 6.47
N LYS A 22 4.65 11.28 5.47
CA LYS A 22 4.49 12.69 5.11
C LYS A 22 3.04 13.01 4.70
N THR A 23 2.38 12.10 3.99
CA THR A 23 0.99 12.30 3.54
C THR A 23 0.02 12.29 4.71
N LEU A 24 0.18 11.35 5.64
CA LEU A 24 -0.63 11.28 6.85
C LEU A 24 -0.44 12.53 7.72
N LYS A 25 0.82 12.93 7.95
CA LYS A 25 1.16 14.14 8.73
C LYS A 25 0.59 15.41 8.13
N LYS A 26 0.65 15.57 6.80
CA LYS A 26 0.03 16.71 6.09
C LYS A 26 -1.48 16.81 6.31
N GLN A 27 -2.14 15.69 6.60
CA GLN A 27 -3.58 15.64 6.90
C GLN A 27 -3.88 15.63 8.41
N GLY A 28 -2.88 15.77 9.28
CA GLY A 28 -3.04 15.66 10.73
C GLY A 28 -3.49 14.27 11.19
N LYS A 29 -3.18 13.23 10.41
CA LYS A 29 -3.59 11.84 10.66
C LYS A 29 -2.41 10.97 11.03
N THR A 30 -2.71 9.83 11.61
CA THR A 30 -1.80 8.75 11.95
C THR A 30 -2.11 7.50 11.13
N ALA A 31 -1.25 6.49 11.20
CA ALA A 31 -1.50 5.20 10.54
C ALA A 31 -2.80 4.53 11.03
N HIS A 32 -3.24 4.79 12.26
CA HIS A 32 -4.46 4.21 12.83
C HIS A 32 -5.74 4.84 12.26
N ASP A 33 -5.65 5.98 11.56
CA ASP A 33 -6.79 6.63 10.90
C ASP A 33 -7.06 6.06 9.49
N ILE A 34 -6.21 5.14 9.03
CA ILE A 34 -6.38 4.43 7.77
C ILE A 34 -7.44 3.35 7.99
N SER A 35 -8.47 3.35 7.16
CA SER A 35 -9.57 2.39 7.20
C SER A 35 -9.44 1.30 6.14
N GLU A 36 -8.65 1.53 5.10
CA GLU A 36 -8.40 0.61 3.99
C GLU A 36 -7.15 1.05 3.21
N ILE A 37 -6.44 0.10 2.63
CA ILE A 37 -5.34 0.33 1.69
C ILE A 37 -5.75 -0.16 0.31
N GLU A 38 -5.46 0.62 -0.73
CA GLU A 38 -5.66 0.24 -2.11
C GLU A 38 -4.32 0.25 -2.86
N ILE A 39 -4.09 -0.78 -3.67
CA ILE A 39 -2.94 -0.89 -4.57
C ILE A 39 -3.37 -1.33 -5.96
N ASN A 40 -2.60 -0.92 -6.96
CA ASN A 40 -2.70 -1.52 -8.28
C ASN A 40 -2.02 -2.90 -8.29
N GLU A 41 -2.79 -3.95 -8.57
CA GLU A 41 -2.28 -5.31 -8.70
C GLU A 41 -1.65 -5.59 -10.07
N GLY A 42 -1.89 -4.73 -11.07
CA GLY A 42 -1.35 -4.85 -12.43
C GLY A 42 -2.40 -4.62 -13.52
N PRO A 43 -1.95 -4.45 -14.78
CA PRO A 43 -0.56 -4.54 -15.25
C PRO A 43 0.32 -3.36 -14.80
N GLY A 44 1.64 -3.57 -14.69
CA GLY A 44 2.59 -2.56 -14.21
C GLY A 44 4.03 -3.09 -14.08
N SER A 45 4.95 -2.26 -13.60
CA SER A 45 6.35 -2.64 -13.38
C SER A 45 6.47 -3.78 -12.39
N PHE A 46 7.18 -4.86 -12.75
CA PHE A 46 7.40 -6.03 -11.88
C PHE A 46 7.92 -5.63 -10.50
N THR A 47 8.92 -4.75 -10.46
CA THR A 47 9.52 -4.26 -9.21
C THR A 47 8.53 -3.44 -8.40
N GLY A 48 7.84 -2.48 -9.05
CA GLY A 48 6.86 -1.63 -8.37
C GLY A 48 5.72 -2.44 -7.78
N LEU A 49 5.11 -3.31 -8.58
CA LEU A 49 4.00 -4.16 -8.15
C LEU A 49 4.37 -5.04 -6.93
N ARG A 50 5.58 -5.61 -6.91
CA ARG A 50 6.06 -6.40 -5.77
C ARG A 50 6.27 -5.57 -4.51
N ILE A 51 6.88 -4.40 -4.65
CA ILE A 51 7.12 -3.49 -3.52
C ILE A 51 5.78 -3.00 -2.97
N GLY A 52 4.88 -2.54 -3.83
CA GLY A 52 3.55 -2.07 -3.45
C GLY A 52 2.73 -3.14 -2.72
N ALA A 53 2.68 -4.36 -3.26
CA ALA A 53 1.99 -5.47 -2.61
C ALA A 53 2.61 -5.87 -1.26
N ALA A 54 3.95 -5.90 -1.16
CA ALA A 54 4.61 -6.21 0.10
C ALA A 54 4.27 -5.18 1.20
N ILE A 55 4.35 -3.88 0.87
CA ILE A 55 4.03 -2.81 1.81
C ILE A 55 2.56 -2.86 2.22
N ALA A 56 1.65 -3.00 1.25
CA ALA A 56 0.22 -3.01 1.53
C ALA A 56 -0.19 -4.19 2.40
N ASN A 57 0.31 -5.40 2.11
CA ASN A 57 0.03 -6.58 2.93
C ASN A 57 0.58 -6.41 4.36
N ALA A 58 1.80 -5.89 4.51
CA ALA A 58 2.39 -5.67 5.83
C ALA A 58 1.60 -4.64 6.65
N LEU A 59 1.24 -3.51 6.05
CA LEU A 59 0.46 -2.47 6.72
C LEU A 59 -0.98 -2.93 7.02
N GLY A 60 -1.64 -3.59 6.07
CA GLY A 60 -2.98 -4.12 6.24
C GLY A 60 -3.05 -5.16 7.36
N TRP A 61 -2.04 -6.03 7.45
CA TRP A 61 -1.91 -7.00 8.53
C TRP A 61 -1.65 -6.33 9.88
N ALA A 62 -0.71 -5.39 9.95
CA ALA A 62 -0.34 -4.71 11.19
C ALA A 62 -1.48 -3.85 11.75
N LEU A 63 -2.21 -3.15 10.88
CA LEU A 63 -3.32 -2.27 11.27
C LEU A 63 -4.67 -2.99 11.35
N LYS A 64 -4.73 -4.28 10.95
CA LYS A 64 -5.96 -5.08 10.87
C LYS A 64 -7.04 -4.44 9.99
N ILE A 65 -6.62 -3.92 8.84
CA ILE A 65 -7.50 -3.26 7.87
C ILE A 65 -7.46 -3.97 6.51
N PRO A 66 -8.53 -3.89 5.72
CA PRO A 66 -8.57 -4.50 4.40
C PRO A 66 -7.57 -3.86 3.43
N VAL A 67 -7.10 -4.67 2.48
CA VAL A 67 -6.33 -4.24 1.31
C VAL A 67 -7.08 -4.65 0.04
N ASN A 68 -7.41 -3.72 -0.85
CA ASN A 68 -8.27 -3.98 -2.01
C ASN A 68 -9.57 -4.73 -1.63
N GLY A 69 -10.21 -4.30 -0.53
CA GLY A 69 -11.40 -4.96 0.03
C GLY A 69 -11.19 -6.36 0.62
N GLN A 70 -9.95 -6.86 0.74
CA GLN A 70 -9.66 -8.22 1.22
C GLN A 70 -8.93 -8.23 2.57
N ASP A 71 -9.21 -9.25 3.37
CA ASP A 71 -8.52 -9.52 4.63
C ASP A 71 -7.18 -10.23 4.37
N VAL A 72 -6.10 -9.44 4.43
CA VAL A 72 -4.74 -9.92 4.15
C VAL A 72 -4.17 -10.86 5.20
N SER A 73 -4.79 -10.94 6.39
CA SER A 73 -4.40 -11.92 7.41
C SER A 73 -4.75 -13.36 7.02
N LYS A 74 -5.77 -13.51 6.17
CA LYS A 74 -6.21 -14.80 5.62
C LYS A 74 -5.54 -15.11 4.29
N LYS A 75 -5.39 -14.09 3.43
CA LYS A 75 -4.82 -14.24 2.10
C LYS A 75 -4.13 -12.95 1.66
N PRO A 76 -2.79 -12.96 1.46
CA PRO A 76 -2.08 -11.78 1.00
C PRO A 76 -2.47 -11.43 -0.45
N ILE A 77 -2.47 -10.14 -0.77
CA ILE A 77 -2.60 -9.65 -2.14
C ILE A 77 -1.34 -10.03 -2.92
N THR A 78 -1.53 -10.69 -4.05
CA THR A 78 -0.45 -11.09 -4.95
C THR A 78 -0.52 -10.27 -6.24
N PRO A 79 0.60 -9.67 -6.71
CA PRO A 79 0.62 -8.99 -7.99
C PRO A 79 0.23 -9.88 -9.15
N LYS A 80 -0.43 -9.29 -10.15
CA LYS A 80 -0.78 -9.88 -11.43
C LYS A 80 0.19 -9.36 -12.49
N TYR A 81 1.21 -10.16 -12.76
CA TYR A 81 2.09 -9.95 -13.90
C TYR A 81 1.33 -10.42 -15.15
N LYS A 82 0.87 -9.50 -15.98
CA LYS A 82 0.44 -9.80 -17.34
C LYS A 82 1.64 -9.78 -18.27
#